data_AF-A0A183CVD4-F1
#
_entry.id   AF-A0A183CVD4-F1
#
_cell.length_a   1.000
_cell.length_b   1.000
_cell.length_c   1.000
_cell.angle_alpha   90.00
_cell.angle_beta   90.00
_cell.angle_gamma   90.00
#
_symmetry.space_group_name_H-M   'P 1'
#
loop_
_entity.id
_entity.type
_entity.pdbx_description
1 polymer ?
#
loop_
_entity_poly.entity_id
_entity_poly.type
_entity_poly.pdbx_seq_one_letter_code
_entity_poly.pdbx_strand_id
1 'polypeptide(L)'
;MLTFLEGGDDEILLLSRYRADVSEGSRGKYLRLIESSNVVYCLHFDAIGEMNLWLSRLLQCQLAPSCDLSDRRLLLLPDQLFSSTVNRQIVSLNLRHNSLQYRPSNQVLSPLLGWLDELNRLQALRSLNIADNSLYYFPNAATQLFNLTELILSGNRISCIPTQISELTNLTVLNVSNNWLHSLPEQLSQCAMISKLDLSFNRFDQIPDVLFTLKRLLHLEMAGNEISVSALHSLSCILAQNIDLRRNILTRAVRLTSFICGSLTELDVRDNENLSELDLSNLPTIQVSCSFRRLKSIFFFGFFLLNLTQAIIMPVPIELVVFSISFNRFTSLPEWITDLPHIEVIIAHHNLIRYLPYRLRNLNVSHNRLKSLPVANTMLDLNRLQFLRAASNQLDESVISVVVSCRLSCFCTSLYTFLVDFSCLSRLLALQEVNLSCNRLTSIASAFGQLPNLQVLRVHSNAITTMPDLSQSALLYSLDISNNEFGYLDTDLCMARTLKHLDLTCNYKLQVDTSNIRPKKEGRAVSVVDVASECNYASFHFGFSETAGQRNKLCIRQIRPCSRAPAIFGIVDGGKNDQIAALTVEKLTAFLQKQVNQNFFYFF
;
A
#
# COMPACT_ATOMS: atom_id res chain seq x y z
N MET A 1 19.81 -57.42 26.87
CA MET A 1 19.33 -57.44 28.27
C MET A 1 20.51 -57.08 29.13
N LEU A 2 20.42 -55.95 29.83
CA LEU A 2 21.30 -55.62 30.94
C LEU A 2 20.52 -56.00 32.19
N THR A 3 20.96 -57.03 32.91
CA THR A 3 20.43 -57.38 34.22
C THR A 3 21.10 -56.48 35.26
N PHE A 4 20.33 -55.64 35.93
CA PHE A 4 20.80 -54.84 37.05
C PHE A 4 21.09 -55.76 38.24
N LEU A 5 22.24 -55.56 38.89
CA LEU A 5 22.48 -56.07 40.23
C LEU A 5 21.67 -55.19 41.19
N GLU A 6 20.73 -55.83 41.88
CA GLU A 6 19.81 -55.31 42.90
C GLU A 6 18.45 -54.77 42.40
N GLY A 7 17.49 -55.70 42.33
CA GLY A 7 16.09 -55.48 42.72
C GLY A 7 15.32 -54.37 41.99
N GLY A 8 14.86 -54.65 40.77
CA GLY A 8 13.87 -53.84 40.06
C GLY A 8 13.68 -54.38 38.65
N ASP A 9 12.45 -54.41 38.17
CA ASP A 9 12.02 -55.03 36.91
C ASP A 9 12.99 -54.81 35.73
N ASP A 10 13.15 -55.83 34.88
CA ASP A 10 13.94 -55.75 33.65
C ASP A 10 13.38 -54.66 32.71
N GLU A 11 13.84 -53.41 32.87
CA GLU A 11 13.47 -52.32 31.99
C GLU A 11 14.14 -52.48 30.61
N ILE A 12 13.32 -52.72 29.58
CA ILE A 12 13.78 -52.77 28.19
C ILE A 12 13.99 -51.34 27.68
N LEU A 13 15.24 -50.89 27.63
CA LEU A 13 15.61 -49.60 27.04
C LEU A 13 15.61 -49.65 25.50
N LEU A 14 14.71 -48.87 24.89
CA LEU A 14 14.70 -48.61 23.44
C LEU A 14 15.79 -47.59 23.08
N LEU A 15 16.99 -48.09 22.76
CA LEU A 15 18.20 -47.30 22.50
C LEU A 15 18.04 -46.20 21.43
N SER A 16 17.07 -46.31 20.51
CA SER A 16 16.75 -45.29 19.51
C SER A 16 16.17 -43.99 20.09
N ARG A 17 15.67 -44.00 21.33
CA ARG A 17 15.04 -42.84 22.01
C ARG A 17 16.00 -41.98 22.83
N TYR A 18 17.26 -42.42 22.97
CA TYR A 18 18.20 -41.84 23.91
C TYR A 18 19.41 -41.22 23.22
N ARG A 19 19.73 -39.97 23.51
CA ARG A 19 20.99 -39.33 23.11
C ARG A 19 22.13 -39.94 23.93
N ALA A 20 23.12 -40.56 23.28
CA ALA A 20 24.29 -41.13 23.96
C ALA A 20 25.49 -40.17 23.88
N ASP A 21 26.13 -39.89 25.02
CA ASP A 21 27.41 -39.18 25.12
C ASP A 21 28.35 -39.97 26.07
N VAL A 22 29.67 -39.90 25.84
CA VAL A 22 30.66 -40.50 26.75
C VAL A 22 31.06 -39.45 27.78
N SER A 23 31.01 -39.81 29.06
CA SER A 23 31.41 -38.94 30.17
C SER A 23 32.46 -39.64 31.03
N GLU A 24 33.26 -38.85 31.74
CA GLU A 24 34.35 -39.33 32.57
C GLU A 24 34.09 -38.94 34.02
N GLY A 25 34.17 -39.91 34.93
CA GLY A 25 33.92 -39.72 36.35
C GLY A 25 35.01 -40.38 37.20
N SER A 26 34.84 -40.32 38.52
CA SER A 26 35.80 -40.86 39.50
C SER A 26 36.05 -42.37 39.39
N ARG A 27 35.15 -43.11 38.72
CA ARG A 27 35.25 -44.56 38.48
C ARG A 27 35.66 -44.92 37.04
N GLY A 28 36.03 -43.96 36.21
CA GLY A 28 36.38 -44.17 34.80
C GLY A 28 35.33 -43.64 33.82
N LYS A 29 35.46 -44.02 32.54
CA LYS A 29 34.54 -43.59 31.47
C LYS A 29 33.25 -44.40 31.52
N TYR A 30 32.13 -43.72 31.33
CA TYR A 30 30.80 -44.33 31.30
C TYR A 30 29.95 -43.71 30.20
N LEU A 31 28.95 -44.46 29.74
CA LEU A 31 28.04 -44.04 28.70
C LEU A 31 26.82 -43.37 29.33
N ARG A 32 26.53 -42.14 28.92
CA ARG A 32 25.38 -41.37 29.41
C ARG A 32 24.30 -41.37 28.34
N LEU A 33 23.13 -41.93 28.66
CA LEU A 33 21.94 -41.93 27.81
C LEU A 33 20.97 -40.88 28.32
N ILE A 34 20.57 -39.95 27.47
CA ILE A 34 19.73 -38.80 27.80
C ILE A 34 18.45 -38.88 26.98
N GLU A 35 17.30 -38.97 27.64
CA GLU A 35 15.98 -38.90 27.00
C GLU A 35 15.51 -37.44 26.92
N SER A 36 14.64 -37.11 25.96
CA SER A 36 14.04 -35.78 25.78
C SER A 36 13.26 -35.27 27.01
N SER A 37 12.89 -36.18 27.91
CA SER A 37 12.26 -35.94 29.21
C SER A 37 13.24 -35.53 30.33
N ASN A 38 14.54 -35.33 30.01
CA ASN A 38 15.65 -35.13 30.95
C ASN A 38 15.96 -36.32 31.87
N VAL A 39 15.42 -37.51 31.59
CA VAL A 39 15.85 -38.75 32.25
C VAL A 39 17.24 -39.13 31.74
N VAL A 40 18.16 -39.41 32.67
CA VAL A 40 19.56 -39.72 32.36
C VAL A 40 19.92 -41.08 32.94
N TYR A 41 20.26 -42.03 32.06
CA TYR A 41 20.86 -43.30 32.47
C TYR A 41 22.38 -43.23 32.33
N CYS A 42 23.11 -43.69 33.35
CA CYS A 42 24.57 -43.79 33.32
C CYS A 42 24.97 -45.27 33.35
N LEU A 43 25.46 -45.76 32.21
CA LEU A 43 25.88 -47.14 32.02
C LEU A 43 27.40 -47.25 32.20
N HIS A 44 27.81 -47.99 33.20
CA HIS A 44 29.21 -48.33 33.45
C HIS A 44 29.56 -49.68 32.79
N PHE A 45 30.78 -49.82 32.28
CA PHE A 45 31.24 -51.03 31.62
C PHE A 45 32.58 -51.44 32.22
N ASP A 46 32.75 -52.74 32.48
CA ASP A 46 34.00 -53.29 33.03
C ASP A 46 35.17 -53.15 32.04
N ALA A 47 34.88 -53.20 30.73
CA ALA A 47 35.85 -53.01 29.66
C ALA A 47 35.47 -51.85 28.74
N ILE A 48 36.44 -50.97 28.47
CA ILE A 48 36.29 -49.85 27.51
C ILE A 48 35.90 -50.34 26.12
N GLY A 49 36.38 -51.53 25.71
CA GLY A 49 36.02 -52.15 24.43
C GLY A 49 34.52 -52.44 24.30
N GLU A 50 33.87 -52.89 25.38
CA GLU A 50 32.42 -53.14 25.40
C GLU A 50 31.62 -51.83 25.39
N MET A 51 32.07 -50.82 26.16
CA MET A 51 31.47 -49.48 26.11
C MET A 51 31.49 -48.92 24.68
N ASN A 52 32.61 -49.04 23.97
CA ASN A 52 32.74 -48.57 22.60
C ASN A 52 31.87 -49.38 21.63
N LEU A 53 31.71 -50.70 21.85
CA LEU A 53 30.80 -51.54 21.07
C LEU A 53 29.34 -51.13 21.30
N TRP A 54 28.96 -50.84 22.55
CA TRP A 54 27.61 -50.36 22.90
C TRP A 54 27.34 -48.96 22.36
N LEU A 55 28.31 -48.04 22.45
CA LEU A 55 28.24 -46.74 21.81
C LEU A 55 28.04 -46.88 20.29
N SER A 56 28.82 -47.75 19.64
CA SER A 56 28.69 -48.04 18.22
C SER A 56 27.30 -48.61 17.87
N ARG A 57 26.77 -49.56 18.66
CA ARG A 57 25.43 -50.12 18.47
C ARG A 57 24.31 -49.10 18.72
N LEU A 58 24.43 -48.26 19.74
CA LEU A 58 23.49 -47.17 20.02
C LEU A 58 23.44 -46.17 18.88
N LEU A 59 24.60 -45.76 18.38
CA LEU A 59 24.72 -44.90 17.22
C LEU A 59 24.13 -45.58 15.97
N GLN A 60 24.37 -46.89 15.78
CA GLN A 60 23.77 -47.68 14.69
C GLN A 60 22.24 -47.81 14.78
N CYS A 61 21.68 -47.86 16.00
CA CYS A 61 20.23 -47.85 16.24
C CYS A 61 19.59 -46.47 16.01
N GLN A 62 20.40 -45.40 15.97
CA GLN A 62 19.97 -44.02 15.71
C GLN A 62 20.08 -43.62 14.22
N LEU A 63 20.73 -44.44 13.40
CA LEU A 63 20.82 -44.24 11.94
C LEU A 63 19.52 -44.69 11.25
N ALA A 64 18.44 -43.98 11.57
CA ALA A 64 17.19 -44.02 10.81
C ALA A 64 17.36 -43.24 9.49
N PRO A 65 16.42 -43.38 8.52
CA PRO A 65 16.43 -42.59 7.29
C PRO A 65 16.47 -41.07 7.55
N SER A 66 16.01 -40.63 8.73
CA SER A 66 16.29 -39.29 9.25
C SER A 66 17.25 -39.43 10.43
N CYS A 67 18.40 -38.76 10.36
CA CYS A 67 19.45 -38.80 11.36
C CYS A 67 19.72 -37.39 11.89
N ASP A 68 19.68 -37.24 13.21
CA ASP A 68 20.00 -35.98 13.89
C ASP A 68 21.30 -36.09 14.68
N LEU A 69 22.32 -35.38 14.19
CA LEU A 69 23.66 -35.24 14.75
C LEU A 69 23.96 -33.78 15.12
N SER A 70 22.94 -32.97 15.36
CA SER A 70 23.11 -31.59 15.79
C SER A 70 23.64 -31.45 17.22
N ASP A 71 24.31 -30.34 17.50
CA ASP A 71 24.81 -29.99 18.84
C ASP A 71 25.77 -31.04 19.45
N ARG A 72 26.55 -31.72 18.61
CA ARG A 72 27.46 -32.81 18.99
C ARG A 72 28.93 -32.39 19.04
N ARG A 73 29.25 -31.12 18.69
CA ARG A 73 30.62 -30.61 18.58
C ARG A 73 31.49 -31.44 17.64
N LEU A 74 30.88 -31.98 16.58
CA LEU A 74 31.58 -32.80 15.59
C LEU A 74 32.55 -31.94 14.79
N LEU A 75 33.79 -32.42 14.66
CA LEU A 75 34.76 -31.88 13.70
C LEU A 75 34.67 -32.59 12.34
N LEU A 76 34.25 -33.86 12.39
CA LEU A 76 34.13 -34.76 11.24
C LEU A 76 32.80 -35.50 11.33
N LEU A 77 32.26 -35.84 10.16
CA LEU A 77 31.13 -36.75 9.96
C LEU A 77 31.51 -38.14 10.49
N PRO A 78 30.65 -38.78 11.31
CA PRO A 78 30.89 -40.14 11.77
C PRO A 78 31.01 -41.14 10.61
N ASP A 79 32.04 -42.00 10.64
CA ASP A 79 32.28 -43.02 9.61
C ASP A 79 31.07 -43.93 9.38
N GLN A 80 30.25 -44.12 10.41
CA GLN A 80 29.04 -44.93 10.36
C GLN A 80 28.00 -44.41 9.37
N LEU A 81 27.98 -43.10 9.08
CA LEU A 81 27.12 -42.51 8.04
C LEU A 81 27.40 -43.12 6.66
N PHE A 82 28.65 -43.49 6.39
CA PHE A 82 29.08 -44.05 5.11
C PHE A 82 29.01 -45.58 5.07
N SER A 83 28.72 -46.23 6.20
CA SER A 83 28.66 -47.69 6.34
C SER A 83 27.32 -48.29 5.92
N SER A 84 26.38 -47.49 5.38
CA SER A 84 25.02 -47.89 5.09
C SER A 84 24.96 -49.11 4.15
N THR A 85 24.57 -50.26 4.69
CA THR A 85 24.13 -51.43 3.90
C THR A 85 22.91 -51.09 3.05
N VAL A 86 22.71 -51.81 1.95
CA VAL A 86 21.66 -51.63 0.89
C VAL A 86 20.26 -51.26 1.41
N ASN A 87 19.88 -51.65 2.63
CA ASN A 87 18.54 -51.41 3.20
C ASN A 87 18.41 -50.16 4.11
N ARG A 88 19.46 -49.33 4.30
CA ARG A 88 19.42 -48.18 5.22
C ARG A 88 20.05 -46.92 4.62
N GLN A 89 19.38 -46.33 3.65
CA GLN A 89 19.80 -45.06 3.06
C GLN A 89 19.37 -43.86 3.92
N ILE A 90 20.30 -42.94 4.18
CA ILE A 90 20.02 -41.69 4.91
C ILE A 90 19.39 -40.71 3.94
N VAL A 91 18.18 -40.27 4.26
CA VAL A 91 17.33 -39.37 3.47
C VAL A 91 17.30 -37.96 4.07
N SER A 92 17.41 -37.83 5.39
CA SER A 92 17.48 -36.56 6.10
C SER A 92 18.64 -36.59 7.08
N LEU A 93 19.47 -35.55 7.06
CA LEU A 93 20.65 -35.43 7.92
C LEU A 93 20.73 -34.03 8.51
N ASN A 94 20.63 -33.97 9.84
CA ASN A 94 20.83 -32.74 10.60
C ASN A 94 22.21 -32.75 11.27
N LEU A 95 23.03 -31.77 10.91
CA LEU A 95 24.40 -31.55 11.39
C LEU A 95 24.55 -30.14 11.98
N ARG A 96 23.44 -29.50 12.34
CA ARG A 96 23.43 -28.14 12.87
C ARG A 96 24.30 -27.99 14.13
N HIS A 97 24.92 -26.83 14.31
CA HIS A 97 25.66 -26.48 15.53
C HIS A 97 26.78 -27.48 15.86
N ASN A 98 27.65 -27.69 14.88
CA ASN A 98 28.87 -28.47 15.00
C ASN A 98 30.07 -27.59 14.59
N SER A 99 31.23 -28.20 14.36
CA SER A 99 32.45 -27.50 13.92
C SER A 99 33.10 -28.27 12.78
N LEU A 100 32.26 -28.67 11.81
CA LEU A 100 32.66 -29.54 10.71
C LEU A 100 33.74 -28.89 9.83
N GLN A 101 34.68 -29.71 9.37
CA GLN A 101 35.85 -29.25 8.64
C GLN A 101 35.91 -29.82 7.22
N TYR A 102 36.55 -29.04 6.34
CA TYR A 102 36.99 -29.46 5.02
C TYR A 102 38.32 -30.18 5.11
N ARG A 103 38.58 -31.06 4.15
CA ARG A 103 39.86 -31.74 4.05
C ARG A 103 40.97 -30.71 3.78
N PRO A 104 42.02 -30.65 4.61
CA PRO A 104 43.11 -29.72 4.41
C PRO A 104 43.88 -30.05 3.13
N SER A 105 44.15 -29.03 2.30
CA SER A 105 44.75 -29.17 0.96
C SER A 105 46.17 -29.75 0.95
N ASN A 106 46.88 -29.69 2.09
CA ASN A 106 48.34 -29.84 2.12
C ASN A 106 48.90 -31.11 2.79
N GLN A 107 48.08 -32.05 3.26
CA GLN A 107 48.60 -33.31 3.84
C GLN A 107 47.64 -34.50 3.65
N VAL A 108 48.20 -35.68 3.36
CA VAL A 108 47.50 -36.97 3.49
C VAL A 108 47.41 -37.31 4.98
N LEU A 109 46.51 -36.65 5.69
CA LEU A 109 46.22 -36.98 7.09
C LEU A 109 45.08 -37.98 7.16
N SER A 110 45.26 -39.00 8.00
CA SER A 110 44.16 -39.75 8.59
C SER A 110 43.28 -38.79 9.41
N PRO A 111 41.94 -38.90 9.38
CA PRO A 111 41.16 -39.99 8.79
C PRO A 111 40.84 -39.79 7.30
N LEU A 112 40.70 -40.90 6.57
CA LEU A 112 40.38 -40.95 5.14
C LEU A 112 38.93 -40.54 4.82
N LEU A 113 38.04 -40.67 5.80
CA LEU A 113 36.60 -40.44 5.75
C LEU A 113 36.21 -39.44 6.85
N GLY A 114 35.00 -38.88 6.73
CA GLY A 114 34.45 -37.97 7.74
C GLY A 114 34.53 -36.48 7.39
N TRP A 115 35.24 -36.09 6.33
CA TRP A 115 35.30 -34.69 5.91
C TRP A 115 33.99 -34.24 5.25
N LEU A 116 33.69 -32.94 5.28
CA LEU A 116 32.55 -32.36 4.54
C LEU A 116 32.58 -32.70 3.04
N ASP A 117 33.78 -32.87 2.48
CA ASP A 117 34.00 -33.25 1.07
C ASP A 117 33.43 -34.63 0.71
N GLU A 118 33.18 -35.50 1.70
CA GLU A 118 32.65 -36.85 1.50
C GLU A 118 31.11 -36.91 1.60
N LEU A 119 30.43 -35.77 1.80
CA LEU A 119 28.96 -35.72 1.86
C LEU A 119 28.30 -36.29 0.59
N ASN A 120 28.96 -36.16 -0.55
CA ASN A 120 28.50 -36.67 -1.84
C ASN A 120 28.27 -38.19 -1.84
N ARG A 121 28.79 -38.96 -0.88
CA ARG A 121 28.52 -40.39 -0.76
C ARG A 121 27.07 -40.71 -0.35
N LEU A 122 26.38 -39.75 0.27
CA LEU A 122 25.02 -39.91 0.78
C LEU A 122 23.96 -39.59 -0.28
N GLN A 123 24.02 -40.29 -1.42
CA GLN A 123 23.23 -40.01 -2.64
C GLN A 123 21.70 -40.06 -2.48
N ALA A 124 21.20 -40.64 -1.39
CA ALA A 124 19.77 -40.72 -1.08
C ALA A 124 19.24 -39.49 -0.30
N LEU A 125 20.12 -38.56 0.09
CA LEU A 125 19.74 -37.38 0.87
C LEU A 125 18.76 -36.50 0.09
N ARG A 126 17.70 -36.10 0.80
CA ARG A 126 16.67 -35.15 0.39
C ARG A 126 16.65 -33.90 1.26
N SER A 127 17.06 -34.00 2.52
CA SER A 127 17.14 -32.85 3.44
C SER A 127 18.49 -32.86 4.16
N LEU A 128 19.20 -31.74 4.08
CA LEU A 128 20.54 -31.57 4.67
C LEU A 128 20.60 -30.24 5.42
N ASN A 129 20.83 -30.31 6.73
CA ASN A 129 21.02 -29.14 7.57
C ASN A 129 22.45 -29.09 8.11
N ILE A 130 23.23 -28.09 7.70
CA ILE A 130 24.60 -27.82 8.15
C ILE A 130 24.70 -26.39 8.70
N ALA A 131 23.62 -25.91 9.32
CA ALA A 131 23.59 -24.59 9.93
C ALA A 131 24.59 -24.48 11.10
N ASP A 132 25.00 -23.26 11.44
CA ASP A 132 25.81 -22.95 12.62
C ASP A 132 27.12 -23.75 12.72
N ASN A 133 27.84 -23.97 11.61
CA ASN A 133 29.10 -24.74 11.56
C ASN A 133 30.36 -23.87 11.34
N SER A 134 30.21 -22.54 11.30
CA SER A 134 31.31 -21.59 11.02
C SER A 134 32.03 -21.82 9.69
N LEU A 135 31.33 -22.34 8.67
CA LEU A 135 31.91 -22.63 7.36
C LEU A 135 32.21 -21.34 6.59
N TYR A 136 33.43 -21.20 6.06
CA TYR A 136 33.83 -20.06 5.22
C TYR A 136 33.52 -20.27 3.73
N TYR A 137 33.48 -21.53 3.29
CA TYR A 137 33.22 -21.91 1.92
C TYR A 137 31.92 -22.70 1.85
N PHE A 138 31.28 -22.70 0.68
CA PHE A 138 30.15 -23.58 0.44
C PHE A 138 30.64 -25.04 0.36
N PRO A 139 29.92 -26.03 0.92
CA PRO A 139 30.28 -27.43 0.79
C PRO A 139 29.99 -27.95 -0.62
N ASN A 140 30.97 -27.86 -1.54
CA ASN A 140 30.81 -28.30 -2.93
C ASN A 140 30.33 -29.76 -3.06
N ALA A 141 30.68 -30.63 -2.13
CA ALA A 141 30.17 -32.01 -2.11
C ALA A 141 28.63 -32.08 -1.99
N ALA A 142 27.99 -31.09 -1.36
CA ALA A 142 26.53 -31.03 -1.26
C ALA A 142 25.85 -30.76 -2.61
N THR A 143 26.54 -30.15 -3.60
CA THR A 143 25.96 -29.94 -4.93
C THR A 143 25.86 -31.24 -5.74
N GLN A 144 26.53 -32.31 -5.31
CA GLN A 144 26.50 -33.63 -5.95
C GLN A 144 25.39 -34.54 -5.38
N LEU A 145 24.52 -33.99 -4.52
CA LEU A 145 23.38 -34.68 -3.93
C LEU A 145 22.13 -34.39 -4.78
N PHE A 146 22.00 -35.05 -5.93
CA PHE A 146 20.98 -34.74 -6.95
C PHE A 146 19.52 -34.91 -6.47
N ASN A 147 19.30 -35.67 -5.39
CA ASN A 147 17.99 -35.88 -4.77
C ASN A 147 17.63 -34.83 -3.72
N LEU A 148 18.50 -33.85 -3.47
CA LEU A 148 18.32 -32.87 -2.40
C LEU A 148 17.16 -31.92 -2.71
N THR A 149 16.19 -31.87 -1.81
CA THR A 149 15.02 -30.99 -1.86
C THR A 149 15.09 -29.83 -0.88
N GLU A 150 15.89 -29.95 0.18
CA GLU A 150 16.08 -28.94 1.22
C GLU A 150 17.56 -28.86 1.63
N LEU A 151 18.12 -27.65 1.57
CA LEU A 151 19.48 -27.35 1.98
C LEU A 151 19.48 -26.15 2.93
N ILE A 152 19.96 -26.38 4.16
CA ILE A 152 20.05 -25.34 5.20
C ILE A 152 21.52 -25.14 5.57
N LEU A 153 22.01 -23.93 5.31
CA LEU A 153 23.40 -23.48 5.53
C LEU A 153 23.44 -22.19 6.36
N SER A 154 22.38 -21.89 7.11
CA SER A 154 22.29 -20.65 7.87
C SER A 154 23.33 -20.54 9.00
N GLY A 155 23.70 -19.32 9.38
CA GLY A 155 24.63 -19.10 10.51
C GLY A 155 26.06 -19.55 10.24
N ASN A 156 26.50 -19.48 8.98
CA ASN A 156 27.88 -19.74 8.58
C ASN A 156 28.57 -18.42 8.17
N ARG A 157 29.71 -18.50 7.49
CA ARG A 157 30.53 -17.37 7.02
C ARG A 157 30.75 -17.44 5.51
N ILE A 158 29.80 -18.04 4.79
CA ILE A 158 29.89 -18.31 3.35
C ILE A 158 29.79 -16.98 2.60
N SER A 159 30.78 -16.68 1.76
CA SER A 159 30.83 -15.45 0.97
C SER A 159 30.33 -15.60 -0.47
N CYS A 160 30.25 -16.83 -0.99
CA CYS A 160 29.75 -17.13 -2.33
C CYS A 160 29.10 -18.51 -2.42
N ILE A 161 28.11 -18.64 -3.30
CA ILE A 161 27.53 -19.92 -3.71
C ILE A 161 28.19 -20.34 -5.03
N PRO A 162 28.66 -21.59 -5.17
CA PRO A 162 29.35 -22.06 -6.37
C PRO A 162 28.38 -22.25 -7.54
N THR A 163 28.90 -22.22 -8.78
CA THR A 163 28.08 -22.40 -9.99
C THR A 163 27.44 -23.78 -10.07
N GLN A 164 28.08 -24.80 -9.46
CA GLN A 164 27.57 -26.17 -9.36
C GLN A 164 26.26 -26.30 -8.59
N ILE A 165 25.75 -25.23 -7.96
CA ILE A 165 24.41 -25.25 -7.35
C ILE A 165 23.33 -25.64 -8.36
N SER A 166 23.55 -25.41 -9.66
CA SER A 166 22.66 -25.83 -10.75
C SER A 166 22.33 -27.31 -10.77
N GLU A 167 23.21 -28.17 -10.24
CA GLU A 167 23.01 -29.62 -10.21
C GLU A 167 21.85 -30.02 -9.28
N LEU A 168 21.49 -29.17 -8.32
CA LEU A 168 20.40 -29.39 -7.36
C LEU A 168 19.03 -29.06 -7.97
N THR A 169 18.69 -29.68 -9.09
CA THR A 169 17.46 -29.42 -9.86
C THR A 169 16.15 -29.71 -9.09
N ASN A 170 16.22 -30.56 -8.07
CA ASN A 170 15.09 -30.89 -7.19
C ASN A 170 14.96 -29.98 -5.96
N LEU A 171 15.85 -28.99 -5.79
CA LEU A 171 15.87 -28.14 -4.60
C LEU A 171 14.61 -27.26 -4.52
N THR A 172 13.90 -27.35 -3.40
CA THR A 172 12.66 -26.61 -3.14
C THR A 172 12.82 -25.54 -2.06
N VAL A 173 13.75 -25.78 -1.11
CA VAL A 173 14.06 -24.90 0.00
C VAL A 173 15.57 -24.69 0.06
N LEU A 174 16.00 -23.44 -0.03
CA LEU A 174 17.39 -23.05 0.20
C LEU A 174 17.43 -21.99 1.30
N ASN A 175 18.09 -22.31 2.40
CA ASN A 175 18.33 -21.35 3.47
C ASN A 175 19.83 -21.07 3.59
N VAL A 176 20.22 -19.84 3.29
CA VAL A 176 21.60 -19.33 3.42
C VAL A 176 21.64 -18.06 4.26
N SER A 177 20.69 -17.88 5.18
CA SER A 177 20.64 -16.70 6.03
C SER A 177 21.80 -16.62 7.02
N ASN A 178 22.10 -15.41 7.50
CA ASN A 178 23.20 -15.15 8.43
C ASN A 178 24.54 -15.68 7.90
N ASN A 179 24.89 -15.23 6.69
CA ASN A 179 26.15 -15.50 5.99
C ASN A 179 26.75 -14.17 5.47
N TRP A 180 27.76 -14.21 4.60
CA TRP A 180 28.41 -13.03 4.04
C TRP A 180 28.22 -12.91 2.52
N LEU A 181 27.08 -13.38 2.01
CA LEU A 181 26.75 -13.31 0.58
C LEU A 181 26.45 -11.87 0.17
N HIS A 182 26.89 -11.49 -1.02
CA HIS A 182 26.57 -10.20 -1.65
C HIS A 182 26.00 -10.39 -3.07
N SER A 183 26.07 -11.62 -3.62
CA SER A 183 25.59 -11.98 -4.95
C SER A 183 25.16 -13.45 -4.98
N LEU A 184 24.40 -13.82 -6.00
CA LEU A 184 24.02 -15.20 -6.30
C LEU A 184 24.52 -15.56 -7.72
N PRO A 185 24.96 -16.81 -7.97
CA PRO A 185 25.37 -17.23 -9.30
C PRO A 185 24.15 -17.31 -10.25
N GLU A 186 24.32 -16.94 -11.53
CA GLU A 186 23.27 -17.03 -12.55
C GLU A 186 22.75 -18.47 -12.72
N GLN A 187 23.61 -19.47 -12.45
CA GLN A 187 23.30 -20.89 -12.52
C GLN A 187 22.21 -21.33 -11.52
N LEU A 188 21.93 -20.53 -10.48
CA LEU A 188 20.80 -20.78 -9.58
C LEU A 188 19.46 -20.79 -10.33
N SER A 189 19.37 -20.15 -11.50
CA SER A 189 18.20 -20.21 -12.39
C SER A 189 17.79 -21.63 -12.79
N GLN A 190 18.73 -22.59 -12.78
CA GLN A 190 18.45 -23.99 -13.12
C GLN A 190 17.75 -24.75 -11.99
N CYS A 191 17.77 -24.24 -10.76
CA CYS A 191 17.03 -24.77 -9.63
C CYS A 191 15.55 -24.35 -9.69
N ALA A 192 14.86 -24.75 -10.76
CA ALA A 192 13.50 -24.27 -11.10
C ALA A 192 12.41 -24.65 -10.08
N MET A 193 12.72 -25.55 -9.14
CA MET A 193 11.81 -26.03 -8.11
C MET A 193 11.84 -25.22 -6.80
N ILE A 194 12.75 -24.24 -6.67
CA ILE A 194 12.86 -23.41 -5.47
C ILE A 194 11.56 -22.64 -5.25
N SER A 195 10.99 -22.87 -4.07
CA SER A 195 9.76 -22.24 -3.58
C SER A 195 9.98 -21.35 -2.37
N LYS A 196 11.03 -21.63 -1.59
CA LYS A 196 11.44 -20.85 -0.42
C LYS A 196 12.93 -20.56 -0.50
N LEU A 197 13.27 -19.28 -0.46
CA LEU A 197 14.65 -18.83 -0.46
C LEU A 197 14.87 -17.83 0.67
N ASP A 198 15.75 -18.17 1.60
CA ASP A 198 16.12 -17.31 2.72
C ASP A 198 17.55 -16.79 2.55
N LEU A 199 17.64 -15.48 2.28
CA LEU A 199 18.86 -14.68 2.10
C LEU A 199 19.04 -13.67 3.24
N SER A 200 18.29 -13.80 4.32
CA SER A 200 18.30 -12.81 5.41
C SER A 200 19.69 -12.69 6.06
N PHE A 201 20.01 -11.52 6.60
CA PHE A 201 21.26 -11.23 7.31
C PHE A 201 22.50 -11.59 6.48
N ASN A 202 22.53 -11.06 5.25
CA ASN A 202 23.66 -11.11 4.34
C ASN A 202 24.10 -9.66 4.01
N ARG A 203 24.76 -9.45 2.86
CA ARG A 203 25.31 -8.15 2.43
C ARG A 203 24.79 -7.78 1.03
N PHE A 204 23.54 -8.12 0.71
CA PHE A 204 22.93 -7.77 -0.56
C PHE A 204 22.57 -6.27 -0.58
N ASP A 205 23.11 -5.52 -1.52
CA ASP A 205 22.76 -4.12 -1.79
C ASP A 205 21.74 -3.95 -2.92
N GLN A 206 21.62 -4.98 -3.76
CA GLN A 206 20.66 -5.12 -4.85
C GLN A 206 19.86 -6.43 -4.73
N ILE A 207 18.72 -6.47 -5.40
CA ILE A 207 17.95 -7.69 -5.61
C ILE A 207 18.58 -8.45 -6.80
N PRO A 208 19.11 -9.67 -6.62
CA PRO A 208 19.80 -10.39 -7.69
C PRO A 208 18.89 -10.77 -8.86
N ASP A 209 19.34 -10.52 -10.10
CA ASP A 209 18.57 -10.76 -11.32
C ASP A 209 18.17 -12.24 -11.51
N VAL A 210 18.95 -13.17 -10.97
CA VAL A 210 18.64 -14.61 -11.04
C VAL A 210 17.28 -14.93 -10.41
N LEU A 211 16.82 -14.13 -9.42
CA LEU A 211 15.52 -14.31 -8.78
C LEU A 211 14.35 -14.11 -9.75
N PHE A 212 14.54 -13.36 -10.84
CA PHE A 212 13.51 -13.12 -11.87
C PHE A 212 13.19 -14.40 -12.66
N THR A 213 14.12 -15.36 -12.66
CA THR A 213 13.98 -16.62 -13.38
C THR A 213 13.27 -17.71 -12.56
N LEU A 214 13.21 -17.56 -11.23
CA LEU A 214 12.67 -18.55 -10.30
C LEU A 214 11.14 -18.50 -10.26
N LYS A 215 10.49 -19.06 -11.28
CA LYS A 215 9.02 -19.00 -11.48
C LYS A 215 8.18 -19.65 -10.37
N ARG A 216 8.77 -20.53 -9.57
CA ARG A 216 8.08 -21.23 -8.47
C ARG A 216 8.34 -20.62 -7.10
N LEU A 217 9.13 -19.54 -7.03
CA LEU A 217 9.44 -18.86 -5.79
C LEU A 217 8.15 -18.28 -5.18
N LEU A 218 7.83 -18.71 -3.97
CA LEU A 218 6.66 -18.25 -3.21
C LEU A 218 7.08 -17.33 -2.07
N HIS A 219 8.14 -17.71 -1.35
CA HIS A 219 8.64 -16.98 -0.19
C HIS A 219 10.09 -16.55 -0.42
N LEU A 220 10.34 -15.25 -0.31
CA LEU A 220 11.65 -14.63 -0.41
C LEU A 220 11.95 -13.83 0.85
N GLU A 221 12.91 -14.29 1.63
CA GLU A 221 13.35 -13.60 2.84
C GLU A 221 14.66 -12.86 2.55
N MET A 222 14.69 -11.54 2.70
CA MET A 222 15.88 -10.70 2.52
C MET A 222 16.04 -9.70 3.67
N ALA A 223 15.53 -10.02 4.85
CA ALA A 223 15.66 -9.16 6.03
C ALA A 223 17.15 -8.93 6.40
N GLY A 224 17.53 -7.78 6.94
CA GLY A 224 18.89 -7.56 7.47
C GLY A 224 19.97 -7.48 6.39
N ASN A 225 19.63 -7.00 5.19
CA ASN A 225 20.56 -6.74 4.11
C ASN A 225 20.80 -5.23 3.93
N GLU A 226 21.49 -4.84 2.86
CA GLU A 226 21.82 -3.46 2.50
C GLU A 226 20.95 -2.97 1.32
N ILE A 227 19.71 -3.47 1.20
CA ILE A 227 18.82 -3.13 0.08
C ILE A 227 18.29 -1.71 0.23
N SER A 228 18.51 -0.88 -0.79
CA SER A 228 18.06 0.51 -0.86
C SER A 228 16.77 0.67 -1.68
N VAL A 229 16.12 1.83 -1.58
CA VAL A 229 14.89 2.14 -2.36
C VAL A 229 15.10 2.01 -3.87
N SER A 230 16.30 2.32 -4.37
CA SER A 230 16.61 2.17 -5.79
C SER A 230 16.54 0.71 -6.25
N ALA A 231 16.89 -0.26 -5.40
CA ALA A 231 16.85 -1.68 -5.76
C ALA A 231 15.42 -2.24 -5.88
N LEU A 232 14.41 -1.54 -5.34
CA LEU A 232 13.04 -2.03 -5.30
C LEU A 232 12.37 -2.10 -6.68
N HIS A 233 12.88 -1.39 -7.69
CA HIS A 233 12.33 -1.50 -9.05
C HIS A 233 12.39 -2.95 -9.57
N SER A 234 13.40 -3.72 -9.14
CA SER A 234 13.63 -5.12 -9.52
C SER A 234 12.59 -6.08 -8.96
N LEU A 235 11.84 -5.67 -7.93
CA LEU A 235 10.71 -6.47 -7.41
C LEU A 235 9.63 -6.69 -8.46
N SER A 236 9.49 -5.80 -9.45
CA SER A 236 8.54 -5.96 -10.54
C SER A 236 8.72 -7.25 -11.33
N CYS A 237 9.95 -7.76 -11.40
CA CYS A 237 10.31 -8.97 -12.13
C CYS A 237 10.18 -10.25 -11.27
N ILE A 238 9.85 -10.11 -9.98
CA ILE A 238 9.76 -11.24 -9.04
C ILE A 238 8.31 -11.71 -8.91
N LEU A 239 8.13 -13.03 -8.96
CA LEU A 239 6.82 -13.69 -8.85
C LEU A 239 6.45 -14.14 -7.43
N ALA A 240 7.33 -13.90 -6.45
CA ALA A 240 7.13 -14.27 -5.04
C ALA A 240 5.84 -13.68 -4.46
N GLN A 241 5.17 -14.48 -3.64
CA GLN A 241 3.94 -14.11 -2.94
C GLN A 241 4.23 -13.42 -1.61
N ASN A 242 5.34 -13.73 -0.96
CA ASN A 242 5.72 -13.19 0.34
C ASN A 242 7.16 -12.70 0.25
N ILE A 243 7.37 -11.42 0.56
CA ILE A 243 8.70 -10.80 0.51
C ILE A 243 8.98 -10.09 1.84
N ASP A 244 10.06 -10.49 2.50
CA ASP A 244 10.56 -9.85 3.72
C ASP A 244 11.78 -8.97 3.38
N LEU A 245 11.63 -7.66 3.59
CA LEU A 245 12.65 -6.62 3.44
C LEU A 245 12.92 -5.89 4.76
N ARG A 246 12.71 -6.56 5.90
CA ARG A 246 12.97 -5.97 7.20
C ARG A 246 14.43 -5.56 7.38
N ARG A 247 14.71 -4.58 8.24
CA ARG A 247 16.10 -4.22 8.62
C ARG A 247 17.01 -3.96 7.41
N ASN A 248 16.49 -3.32 6.37
CA ASN A 248 17.26 -2.89 5.20
C ASN A 248 17.54 -1.38 5.28
N ILE A 249 18.09 -0.80 4.22
CA ILE A 249 18.36 0.65 4.10
C ILE A 249 17.28 1.36 3.27
N LEU A 250 16.01 1.03 3.52
CA LEU A 250 14.88 1.73 2.90
C LEU A 250 14.68 3.09 3.59
N THR A 251 14.82 4.18 2.83
CA THR A 251 14.79 5.56 3.36
C THR A 251 13.76 6.44 2.64
N ARG A 252 13.28 7.48 3.33
CA ARG A 252 12.37 8.53 2.81
C ARG A 252 11.01 8.01 2.37
N ALA A 253 10.86 7.65 1.10
CA ALA A 253 9.58 7.29 0.49
C ALA A 253 9.78 6.04 -0.37
N VAL A 254 9.04 4.99 -0.07
CA VAL A 254 8.96 3.79 -0.90
C VAL A 254 7.67 3.87 -1.70
N ARG A 255 7.80 3.93 -3.03
CA ARG A 255 6.67 3.88 -3.95
C ARG A 255 6.78 2.64 -4.81
N LEU A 256 5.80 1.75 -4.67
CA LEU A 256 5.67 0.57 -5.52
C LEU A 256 4.65 0.92 -6.62
N THR A 257 5.14 1.25 -7.83
CA THR A 257 4.30 1.61 -8.98
C THR A 257 3.77 0.37 -9.75
N SER A 258 2.69 0.55 -10.53
CA SER A 258 1.76 -0.46 -11.08
C SER A 258 2.27 -1.60 -11.96
N PHE A 259 3.56 -1.75 -12.13
CA PHE A 259 4.14 -2.92 -12.81
C PHE A 259 4.58 -3.99 -11.81
N ILE A 260 4.37 -3.75 -10.52
CA ILE A 260 4.93 -4.54 -9.43
C ILE A 260 3.89 -5.56 -8.96
N CYS A 261 4.17 -6.83 -9.26
CA CYS A 261 3.67 -8.02 -8.59
C CYS A 261 2.14 -8.27 -8.61
N GLY A 262 1.65 -8.88 -9.70
CA GLY A 262 0.31 -9.48 -9.69
C GLY A 262 0.13 -10.65 -8.70
N SER A 263 1.23 -11.20 -8.17
CA SER A 263 1.23 -12.35 -7.25
C SER A 263 1.63 -12.01 -5.81
N LEU A 264 2.12 -10.80 -5.52
CA LEU A 264 2.55 -10.44 -4.17
C LEU A 264 1.33 -10.32 -3.26
N THR A 265 1.35 -11.06 -2.17
CA THR A 265 0.30 -11.11 -1.16
C THR A 265 0.75 -10.54 0.18
N GLU A 266 2.05 -10.65 0.49
CA GLU A 266 2.63 -10.19 1.75
C GLU A 266 3.94 -9.46 1.52
N LEU A 267 4.06 -8.26 2.09
CA LEU A 267 5.29 -7.47 2.08
C LEU A 267 5.61 -7.01 3.51
N ASP A 268 6.78 -7.40 4.01
CA ASP A 268 7.29 -6.95 5.29
C ASP A 268 8.42 -5.94 5.11
N VAL A 269 8.23 -4.71 5.57
CA VAL A 269 9.24 -3.64 5.53
C VAL A 269 9.51 -3.09 6.94
N ARG A 270 9.23 -3.87 7.99
CA ARG A 270 9.56 -3.51 9.38
C ARG A 270 11.05 -3.22 9.59
N ASP A 271 11.37 -2.52 10.66
CA ASP A 271 12.71 -2.18 11.12
C ASP A 271 13.61 -1.42 10.11
N ASN A 272 13.02 -0.69 9.16
CA ASN A 272 13.73 0.26 8.30
C ASN A 272 13.74 1.65 8.97
N GLU A 273 14.85 2.03 9.62
CA GLU A 273 14.91 3.18 10.55
C GLU A 273 14.54 4.55 9.95
N ASN A 274 14.67 4.71 8.63
CA ASN A 274 14.52 5.98 7.93
C ASN A 274 13.35 6.00 6.93
N LEU A 275 12.45 5.02 6.96
CA LEU A 275 11.27 4.98 6.10
C LEU A 275 10.15 5.89 6.65
N SER A 276 9.74 6.91 5.89
CA SER A 276 8.76 7.92 6.33
C SER A 276 7.44 7.93 5.54
N GLU A 277 7.46 7.47 4.29
CA GLU A 277 6.31 7.37 3.38
C GLU A 277 6.33 5.99 2.74
N LEU A 278 5.17 5.32 2.74
CA LEU A 278 4.96 4.06 2.03
C LEU A 278 3.73 4.21 1.14
N ASP A 279 3.96 4.10 -0.16
CA ASP A 279 2.96 4.21 -1.21
C ASP A 279 2.81 2.87 -1.92
N LEU A 280 1.64 2.27 -1.71
CA LEU A 280 1.26 0.95 -2.24
C LEU A 280 0.11 1.08 -3.24
N SER A 281 -0.06 2.26 -3.84
CA SER A 281 -1.19 2.67 -4.69
C SER A 281 -1.56 1.73 -5.84
N ASN A 282 -0.68 0.81 -6.21
CA ASN A 282 -0.88 -0.02 -7.39
C ASN A 282 -0.87 -1.52 -7.10
N LEU A 283 -0.97 -1.92 -5.85
CA LEU A 283 -0.94 -3.33 -5.44
C LEU A 283 -2.38 -3.82 -5.19
N PRO A 284 -2.85 -4.86 -5.90
CA PRO A 284 -4.27 -5.21 -5.91
C PRO A 284 -4.78 -5.78 -4.58
N THR A 285 -3.96 -6.54 -3.84
CA THR A 285 -4.30 -7.16 -2.55
C THR A 285 -3.02 -7.52 -1.78
N ILE A 286 -2.55 -6.67 -0.85
CA ILE A 286 -1.36 -6.98 -0.03
C ILE A 286 -1.64 -6.81 1.46
N GLN A 287 -1.19 -7.80 2.24
CA GLN A 287 -0.95 -7.68 3.67
C GLN A 287 0.43 -7.05 3.89
N VAL A 288 0.46 -5.90 4.55
CA VAL A 288 1.69 -5.13 4.73
C VAL A 288 2.01 -5.07 6.20
N SER A 289 3.17 -5.62 6.57
CA SER A 289 3.74 -5.44 7.89
C SER A 289 4.77 -4.31 7.83
N CYS A 290 4.56 -3.24 8.60
CA CYS A 290 5.56 -2.15 8.74
C CYS A 290 5.85 -1.90 10.22
N SER A 291 7.02 -1.33 10.54
CA SER A 291 7.35 -0.98 11.93
C SER A 291 7.39 0.53 12.03
N PHE A 292 6.59 1.07 12.93
CA PHE A 292 6.04 2.41 12.81
C PHE A 292 6.72 3.46 13.68
N ARG A 293 8.01 3.33 13.99
CA ARG A 293 8.67 4.33 14.87
C ARG A 293 8.71 5.74 14.27
N ARG A 294 8.58 5.90 12.94
CA ARG A 294 8.69 7.20 12.23
C ARG A 294 7.77 7.37 11.01
N LEU A 295 6.82 6.46 10.78
CA LEU A 295 5.98 6.49 9.57
C LEU A 295 4.89 7.57 9.71
N LYS A 296 4.96 8.62 8.88
CA LYS A 296 4.06 9.78 8.99
C LYS A 296 2.88 9.72 8.02
N SER A 297 3.05 9.04 6.90
CA SER A 297 2.06 8.98 5.82
C SER A 297 1.94 7.57 5.24
N ILE A 298 0.70 7.09 5.11
CA ILE A 298 0.38 5.81 4.44
C ILE A 298 -0.66 6.06 3.36
N PHE A 299 -0.41 5.50 2.17
CA PHE A 299 -1.27 5.61 1.01
C PHE A 299 -1.68 4.23 0.48
N PHE A 300 -2.98 3.92 0.55
CA PHE A 300 -3.61 2.80 -0.12
C PHE A 300 -4.53 3.32 -1.23
N PHE A 301 -4.26 2.95 -2.47
CA PHE A 301 -5.15 3.21 -3.61
C PHE A 301 -5.32 1.90 -4.37
N GLY A 302 -6.52 1.55 -4.84
CA GLY A 302 -6.73 0.28 -5.54
C GLY A 302 -8.19 -0.14 -5.74
N PHE A 303 -8.56 -0.54 -6.96
CA PHE A 303 -9.95 -0.87 -7.34
C PHE A 303 -10.57 -2.11 -6.63
N PHE A 304 -9.82 -2.83 -5.78
CA PHE A 304 -10.20 -4.15 -5.28
C PHE A 304 -9.91 -4.47 -3.80
N LEU A 305 -9.44 -3.52 -2.96
CA LEU A 305 -9.36 -3.79 -1.52
C LEU A 305 -10.79 -3.87 -0.94
N LEU A 306 -11.27 -5.11 -0.79
CA LEU A 306 -12.66 -5.46 -0.49
C LEU A 306 -13.02 -5.30 0.98
N ASN A 307 -12.04 -5.22 1.88
CA ASN A 307 -12.32 -5.05 3.31
C ASN A 307 -11.07 -4.70 4.12
N LEU A 308 -11.11 -3.63 4.92
CA LEU A 308 -10.06 -3.30 5.88
C LEU A 308 -9.99 -4.31 7.03
N THR A 309 -10.97 -5.20 7.17
CA THR A 309 -10.90 -6.33 8.11
C THR A 309 -9.82 -7.34 7.75
N GLN A 310 -9.23 -7.29 6.53
CA GLN A 310 -8.14 -8.16 6.10
C GLN A 310 -6.78 -7.45 5.97
N ALA A 311 -6.75 -6.11 5.86
CA ALA A 311 -5.53 -5.32 5.96
C ALA A 311 -5.19 -5.12 7.44
N ILE A 312 -4.67 -6.17 8.07
CA ILE A 312 -4.22 -6.14 9.45
C ILE A 312 -2.92 -5.35 9.49
N ILE A 313 -3.02 -4.02 9.67
CA ILE A 313 -1.86 -3.20 10.01
C ILE A 313 -1.52 -3.50 11.47
N MET A 314 -0.55 -4.38 11.69
CA MET A 314 -0.06 -4.68 13.03
C MET A 314 1.46 -4.48 13.13
N PRO A 315 1.94 -3.71 14.14
CA PRO A 315 1.16 -2.99 15.18
C PRO A 315 0.49 -1.68 14.67
N VAL A 316 -0.40 -1.06 15.45
CA VAL A 316 -1.09 0.20 15.09
C VAL A 316 -0.07 1.36 14.92
N PRO A 317 -0.14 2.19 13.85
CA PRO A 317 0.84 3.22 13.55
C PRO A 317 0.63 4.53 14.33
N ILE A 318 1.13 4.60 15.58
CA ILE A 318 0.85 5.69 16.55
C ILE A 318 1.27 7.10 16.05
N GLU A 319 2.34 7.21 15.26
CA GLU A 319 2.90 8.49 14.75
C GLU A 319 2.26 8.96 13.42
N LEU A 320 1.18 8.31 12.98
CA LEU A 320 0.56 8.59 11.67
C LEU A 320 -0.13 9.96 11.66
N VAL A 321 0.24 10.79 10.68
CA VAL A 321 -0.32 12.15 10.49
C VAL A 321 -1.29 12.19 9.31
N VAL A 322 -0.98 11.46 8.24
CA VAL A 322 -1.78 11.40 7.01
C VAL A 322 -2.15 9.96 6.69
N PHE A 323 -3.44 9.71 6.54
CA PHE A 323 -3.98 8.42 6.15
C PHE A 323 -4.82 8.53 4.88
N SER A 324 -4.47 7.80 3.83
CA SER A 324 -5.23 7.77 2.57
C SER A 324 -5.63 6.36 2.19
N ILE A 325 -6.92 6.17 1.89
CA ILE A 325 -7.52 4.91 1.41
C ILE A 325 -8.44 5.13 0.21
N SER A 326 -8.20 6.17 -0.59
CA SER A 326 -9.13 6.60 -1.61
C SER A 326 -9.21 5.62 -2.80
N PHE A 327 -10.33 5.65 -3.54
CA PHE A 327 -10.60 4.77 -4.69
C PHE A 327 -10.58 3.27 -4.33
N ASN A 328 -11.24 2.88 -3.25
CA ASN A 328 -11.37 1.50 -2.80
C ASN A 328 -12.87 1.12 -2.64
N ARG A 329 -13.18 -0.05 -2.07
CA ARG A 329 -14.56 -0.50 -1.80
C ARG A 329 -14.87 -0.57 -0.30
N PHE A 330 -14.17 0.20 0.53
CA PHE A 330 -14.31 0.11 1.98
C PHE A 330 -15.68 0.58 2.47
N THR A 331 -16.25 -0.16 3.43
CA THR A 331 -17.54 0.15 4.05
C THR A 331 -17.41 0.93 5.36
N SER A 332 -16.24 0.91 5.98
CA SER A 332 -15.88 1.60 7.21
C SER A 332 -14.38 1.93 7.23
N LEU A 333 -14.00 2.91 8.06
CA LEU A 333 -12.59 3.15 8.42
C LEU A 333 -12.16 2.14 9.50
N PRO A 334 -10.86 1.79 9.60
CA PRO A 334 -10.37 0.92 10.66
C PRO A 334 -10.60 1.51 12.05
N GLU A 335 -10.93 0.66 13.02
CA GLU A 335 -11.23 1.11 14.40
C GLU A 335 -10.03 1.82 15.05
N TRP A 336 -8.82 1.30 14.83
CA TRP A 336 -7.58 1.84 15.41
C TRP A 336 -7.24 3.27 14.98
N ILE A 337 -7.88 3.81 13.92
CA ILE A 337 -7.70 5.23 13.55
C ILE A 337 -8.16 6.16 14.67
N THR A 338 -9.17 5.73 15.44
CA THR A 338 -9.68 6.52 16.58
C THR A 338 -8.66 6.66 17.70
N ASP A 339 -7.74 5.72 17.81
CA ASP A 339 -6.71 5.64 18.86
C ASP A 339 -5.43 6.39 18.51
N LEU A 340 -5.33 6.97 17.30
CA LEU A 340 -4.12 7.66 16.84
C LEU A 340 -4.02 9.09 17.42
N PRO A 341 -2.94 9.42 18.16
CA PRO A 341 -2.81 10.73 18.79
C PRO A 341 -2.45 11.86 17.81
N HIS A 342 -1.82 11.55 16.68
CA HIS A 342 -1.23 12.54 15.77
C HIS A 342 -1.92 12.67 14.40
N ILE A 343 -3.04 11.95 14.19
CA ILE A 343 -3.74 11.97 12.90
C ILE A 343 -4.35 13.35 12.62
N GLU A 344 -3.94 13.96 11.50
CA GLU A 344 -4.45 15.26 11.07
C GLU A 344 -5.28 15.16 9.79
N VAL A 345 -4.87 14.33 8.83
CA VAL A 345 -5.46 14.27 7.49
C VAL A 345 -5.96 12.86 7.18
N ILE A 346 -7.24 12.75 6.83
CA ILE A 346 -7.82 11.52 6.29
C ILE A 346 -8.37 11.77 4.89
N ILE A 347 -7.89 10.98 3.92
CA ILE A 347 -8.29 11.03 2.52
C ILE A 347 -8.92 9.69 2.14
N ALA A 348 -10.24 9.61 2.18
CA ALA A 348 -11.01 8.39 1.98
C ALA A 348 -12.12 8.55 0.91
N HIS A 349 -11.86 9.31 -0.15
CA HIS A 349 -12.86 9.53 -1.20
C HIS A 349 -13.01 8.32 -2.11
N HIS A 350 -14.16 8.22 -2.80
CA HIS A 350 -14.49 7.12 -3.73
C HIS A 350 -14.40 5.75 -3.04
N ASN A 351 -15.26 5.56 -2.04
CA ASN A 351 -15.40 4.34 -1.25
C ASN A 351 -16.89 4.04 -1.01
N LEU A 352 -17.21 3.07 -0.15
CA LEU A 352 -18.57 2.70 0.26
C LEU A 352 -18.83 3.00 1.75
N ILE A 353 -18.09 3.96 2.33
CA ILE A 353 -18.07 4.22 3.77
C ILE A 353 -19.43 4.73 4.23
N ARG A 354 -19.93 4.17 5.35
CA ARG A 354 -21.24 4.53 5.93
C ARG A 354 -21.15 5.35 7.22
N TYR A 355 -20.05 5.20 7.97
CA TYR A 355 -19.85 5.83 9.28
C TYR A 355 -18.43 6.37 9.42
N LEU A 356 -18.27 7.45 10.20
CA LEU A 356 -16.98 8.10 10.46
C LEU A 356 -16.66 8.16 11.96
N PRO A 357 -15.36 8.12 12.33
CA PRO A 357 -14.89 8.27 13.70
C PRO A 357 -14.93 9.72 14.21
N TYR A 358 -14.76 9.90 15.53
CA TYR A 358 -15.04 11.14 16.28
C TYR A 358 -13.84 12.11 16.50
N ARG A 359 -12.71 11.99 15.78
CA ARG A 359 -11.51 12.85 15.95
C ARG A 359 -10.79 13.19 14.64
N LEU A 360 -11.22 14.22 13.92
CA LEU A 360 -10.67 14.55 12.58
C LEU A 360 -10.48 16.06 12.38
N ARG A 361 -9.34 16.46 11.78
CA ARG A 361 -9.01 17.86 11.47
C ARG A 361 -9.23 18.22 10.00
N ASN A 362 -8.68 17.40 9.10
CA ASN A 362 -8.80 17.55 7.65
C ASN A 362 -9.36 16.27 7.05
N LEU A 363 -10.59 16.33 6.53
CA LEU A 363 -11.31 15.16 6.07
C LEU A 363 -11.80 15.32 4.63
N ASN A 364 -11.39 14.37 3.78
CA ASN A 364 -11.95 14.20 2.44
C ASN A 364 -12.61 12.82 2.31
N VAL A 365 -13.93 12.79 2.35
CA VAL A 365 -14.79 11.60 2.29
C VAL A 365 -15.81 11.70 1.15
N SER A 366 -15.48 12.46 0.11
CA SER A 366 -16.34 12.63 -1.06
C SER A 366 -16.58 11.30 -1.78
N HIS A 367 -17.74 11.11 -2.43
CA HIS A 367 -18.09 9.86 -3.13
C HIS A 367 -18.10 8.64 -2.21
N ASN A 368 -18.96 8.67 -1.19
CA ASN A 368 -19.18 7.59 -0.22
C ASN A 368 -20.70 7.35 -0.01
N ARG A 369 -21.08 6.57 1.01
CA ARG A 369 -22.49 6.28 1.36
C ARG A 369 -22.83 6.79 2.77
N LEU A 370 -22.23 7.91 3.18
CA LEU A 370 -22.46 8.52 4.49
C LEU A 370 -23.89 9.06 4.56
N LYS A 371 -24.59 8.76 5.66
CA LYS A 371 -25.93 9.31 5.96
C LYS A 371 -25.90 10.50 6.90
N SER A 372 -24.96 10.49 7.85
CA SER A 372 -24.78 11.56 8.83
C SER A 372 -23.29 11.71 9.16
N LEU A 373 -22.95 12.85 9.78
CA LEU A 373 -21.66 13.03 10.43
C LEU A 373 -21.78 12.73 11.93
N PRO A 374 -20.71 12.28 12.60
CA PRO A 374 -20.74 12.01 14.03
C PRO A 374 -21.16 13.26 14.82
N VAL A 375 -22.09 13.08 15.75
CA VAL A 375 -22.66 14.16 16.56
C VAL A 375 -21.56 14.86 17.35
N ALA A 376 -21.61 16.18 17.42
CA ALA A 376 -20.70 16.99 18.21
C ALA A 376 -20.79 16.60 19.68
N ASN A 377 -19.81 15.86 20.17
CA ASN A 377 -19.67 15.60 21.58
C ASN A 377 -18.98 16.83 22.20
N THR A 378 -19.66 17.51 23.11
CA THR A 378 -19.16 18.72 23.79
C THR A 378 -17.86 18.47 24.59
N MET A 379 -17.53 17.20 24.84
CA MET A 379 -16.34 16.73 25.55
C MET A 379 -15.17 16.34 24.63
N LEU A 380 -15.40 16.20 23.31
CA LEU A 380 -14.39 15.79 22.31
C LEU A 380 -14.41 16.80 21.16
N ASP A 381 -13.42 17.67 21.12
CA ASP A 381 -13.28 18.82 20.20
C ASP A 381 -13.46 18.49 18.69
N LEU A 382 -14.70 18.39 18.19
CA LEU A 382 -14.97 18.58 16.75
C LEU A 382 -14.70 20.04 16.32
N ASN A 383 -14.44 20.95 17.27
CA ASN A 383 -13.89 22.29 17.04
C ASN A 383 -12.56 22.30 16.26
N ARG A 384 -11.89 21.15 16.13
CA ARG A 384 -10.65 21.00 15.36
C ARG A 384 -10.88 20.77 13.87
N LEU A 385 -12.08 20.42 13.41
CA LEU A 385 -12.33 20.18 11.98
C LEU A 385 -12.21 21.51 11.23
N GLN A 386 -11.21 21.62 10.36
CA GLN A 386 -10.92 22.80 9.55
C GLN A 386 -11.34 22.60 8.09
N PHE A 387 -11.09 21.41 7.54
CA PHE A 387 -11.42 21.08 6.16
C PHE A 387 -12.35 19.88 6.09
N LEU A 388 -13.52 20.06 5.46
CA LEU A 388 -14.49 18.99 5.22
C LEU A 388 -14.93 18.97 3.76
N ARG A 389 -14.57 17.89 3.06
CA ARG A 389 -15.07 17.55 1.73
C ARG A 389 -15.86 16.26 1.79
N ALA A 390 -17.18 16.36 1.65
CA ALA A 390 -18.13 15.26 1.75
C ALA A 390 -19.14 15.25 0.58
N ALA A 391 -18.76 15.79 -0.58
CA ALA A 391 -19.59 15.77 -1.79
C ALA A 391 -19.99 14.34 -2.21
N SER A 392 -21.11 14.20 -2.92
CA SER A 392 -21.56 12.90 -3.45
C SER A 392 -21.73 11.82 -2.35
N ASN A 393 -22.40 12.16 -1.26
CA ASN A 393 -22.83 11.25 -0.19
C ASN A 393 -24.37 11.18 -0.10
N GLN A 394 -24.91 10.48 0.90
CA GLN A 394 -26.36 10.38 1.19
C GLN A 394 -26.71 11.19 2.46
N LEU A 395 -26.07 12.34 2.66
CA LEU A 395 -26.16 13.11 3.89
C LEU A 395 -27.56 13.71 4.08
N ASP A 396 -28.08 13.60 5.30
CA ASP A 396 -29.31 14.25 5.75
C ASP A 396 -29.05 15.60 6.45
N GLU A 397 -30.11 16.28 6.86
CA GLU A 397 -30.07 17.60 7.50
C GLU A 397 -29.33 17.62 8.85
N SER A 398 -29.14 16.47 9.50
CA SER A 398 -28.40 16.41 10.77
C SER A 398 -26.98 16.96 10.65
N VAL A 399 -26.41 16.91 9.44
CA VAL A 399 -25.06 17.38 9.15
C VAL A 399 -24.85 18.86 9.46
N ILE A 400 -25.91 19.68 9.34
CA ILE A 400 -25.82 21.13 9.53
C ILE A 400 -25.54 21.45 11.00
N SER A 401 -26.20 20.73 11.92
CA SER A 401 -25.99 20.90 13.36
C SER A 401 -24.54 20.64 13.77
N VAL A 402 -23.91 19.63 13.14
CA VAL A 402 -22.50 19.28 13.34
C VAL A 402 -21.59 20.33 12.72
N VAL A 403 -21.87 20.73 11.48
CA VAL A 403 -21.08 21.73 10.73
C VAL A 403 -21.06 23.10 11.43
N VAL A 404 -22.21 23.57 11.93
CA VAL A 404 -22.33 24.86 12.66
C VAL A 404 -21.54 24.85 13.97
N SER A 405 -21.32 23.66 14.54
CA SER A 405 -20.52 23.49 15.75
C SER A 405 -19.00 23.48 15.48
N CYS A 406 -18.57 23.49 14.20
CA CYS A 406 -17.16 23.42 13.80
C CYS A 406 -16.60 24.79 13.35
N ARG A 407 -15.27 24.95 13.33
CA ARG A 407 -14.57 26.14 12.81
C ARG A 407 -14.01 25.89 11.41
N LEU A 408 -14.88 25.52 10.47
CA LEU A 408 -14.48 25.15 9.11
C LEU A 408 -13.99 26.34 8.30
N SER A 409 -12.93 26.13 7.52
CA SER A 409 -12.46 27.04 6.46
C SER A 409 -13.00 26.64 5.09
N CYS A 410 -13.21 25.33 4.84
CA CYS A 410 -13.73 24.81 3.59
C CYS A 410 -14.84 23.79 3.88
N PHE A 411 -15.99 23.98 3.23
CA PHE A 411 -17.15 23.11 3.34
C PHE A 411 -17.68 22.74 1.96
N CYS A 412 -17.62 21.45 1.63
CA CYS A 412 -18.16 20.92 0.38
C CYS A 412 -19.07 19.72 0.67
N THR A 413 -20.35 19.80 0.30
CA THR A 413 -21.33 18.74 0.58
C THR A 413 -22.36 18.60 -0.55
N SER A 414 -22.89 17.37 -0.68
CA SER A 414 -24.13 17.11 -1.41
C SER A 414 -25.16 16.54 -0.45
N LEU A 415 -26.27 17.25 -0.25
CA LEU A 415 -27.41 16.90 0.58
C LEU A 415 -28.50 16.24 -0.27
N TYR A 416 -29.09 15.16 0.25
CA TYR A 416 -30.13 14.40 -0.44
C TYR A 416 -31.54 14.97 -0.22
N THR A 417 -31.76 15.79 0.82
CA THR A 417 -33.09 16.26 1.21
C THR A 417 -33.50 17.56 0.51
N PHE A 418 -34.82 17.78 0.44
CA PHE A 418 -35.48 18.73 -0.46
C PHE A 418 -35.47 20.18 0.06
N LEU A 419 -35.15 20.42 1.34
CA LEU A 419 -35.35 21.71 2.00
C LEU A 419 -34.34 21.87 3.14
N VAL A 420 -33.25 22.58 2.89
CA VAL A 420 -32.27 22.87 3.92
C VAL A 420 -32.21 24.37 4.14
N ASP A 421 -32.64 24.82 5.32
CA ASP A 421 -32.43 26.19 5.77
C ASP A 421 -30.97 26.36 6.24
N PHE A 422 -30.18 27.08 5.45
CA PHE A 422 -28.79 27.40 5.74
C PHE A 422 -28.62 28.68 6.58
N SER A 423 -29.70 29.27 7.12
CA SER A 423 -29.66 30.46 7.99
C SER A 423 -28.66 30.33 9.15
N CYS A 424 -28.51 29.11 9.69
CA CYS A 424 -27.61 28.78 10.79
C CYS A 424 -26.12 28.84 10.43
N LEU A 425 -25.75 28.86 9.13
CA LEU A 425 -24.36 28.95 8.69
C LEU A 425 -23.73 30.32 8.95
N SER A 426 -24.51 31.37 9.22
CA SER A 426 -24.03 32.71 9.61
C SER A 426 -23.03 32.71 10.77
N ARG A 427 -23.05 31.67 11.60
CA ARG A 427 -22.15 31.49 12.75
C ARG A 427 -20.72 31.06 12.36
N LEU A 428 -20.49 30.66 11.11
CA LEU A 428 -19.21 30.12 10.63
C LEU A 428 -18.27 31.22 10.15
N LEU A 429 -17.75 32.01 11.09
CA LEU A 429 -16.91 33.18 10.79
C LEU A 429 -15.61 32.86 10.05
N ALA A 430 -15.11 31.63 10.13
CA ALA A 430 -13.86 31.19 9.49
C ALA A 430 -14.02 30.68 8.05
N LEU A 431 -15.25 30.57 7.55
CA LEU A 431 -15.56 29.90 6.29
C LEU A 431 -15.08 30.72 5.08
N GLN A 432 -14.24 30.11 4.24
CA GLN A 432 -13.66 30.72 3.05
C GLN A 432 -14.26 30.15 1.76
N GLU A 433 -14.54 28.85 1.73
CA GLU A 433 -15.06 28.17 0.55
C GLU A 433 -16.29 27.33 0.91
N VAL A 434 -17.36 27.55 0.15
CA VAL A 434 -18.61 26.79 0.22
C VAL A 434 -18.92 26.20 -1.14
N ASN A 435 -19.09 24.88 -1.19
CA ASN A 435 -19.56 24.18 -2.37
C ASN A 435 -20.79 23.31 -2.03
N LEU A 436 -21.95 23.78 -2.47
CA LEU A 436 -23.26 23.13 -2.36
C LEU A 436 -23.79 22.73 -3.74
N SER A 437 -22.91 22.46 -4.69
CA SER A 437 -23.29 22.07 -6.04
C SER A 437 -23.87 20.65 -6.10
N CYS A 438 -24.61 20.37 -7.17
CA CYS A 438 -25.24 19.07 -7.44
C CYS A 438 -26.23 18.65 -6.34
N ASN A 439 -26.99 19.61 -5.83
CA ASN A 439 -28.05 19.40 -4.85
C ASN A 439 -29.44 19.65 -5.48
N ARG A 440 -30.49 19.63 -4.65
CA ARG A 440 -31.86 19.97 -5.07
C ARG A 440 -32.34 21.28 -4.42
N LEU A 441 -31.42 22.22 -4.19
CA LEU A 441 -31.74 23.48 -3.52
C LEU A 441 -32.63 24.34 -4.42
N THR A 442 -33.67 24.94 -3.83
CA THR A 442 -34.60 25.85 -4.52
C THR A 442 -34.31 27.32 -4.23
N SER A 443 -33.57 27.60 -3.14
CA SER A 443 -33.15 28.93 -2.71
C SER A 443 -31.81 28.86 -1.98
N ILE A 444 -31.14 30.01 -1.86
CA ILE A 444 -29.91 30.19 -1.09
C ILE A 444 -30.21 31.17 0.06
N ALA A 445 -29.74 30.86 1.27
CA ALA A 445 -29.96 31.71 2.44
C ALA A 445 -29.22 33.07 2.33
N SER A 446 -29.84 34.16 2.80
CA SER A 446 -29.20 35.48 2.88
C SER A 446 -28.00 35.54 3.83
N ALA A 447 -27.90 34.56 4.75
CA ALA A 447 -26.78 34.40 5.67
C ALA A 447 -25.40 34.36 4.98
N PHE A 448 -25.30 33.86 3.73
CA PHE A 448 -24.03 33.81 3.01
C PHE A 448 -23.45 35.21 2.71
N GLY A 449 -24.30 36.22 2.55
CA GLY A 449 -23.87 37.61 2.36
C GLY A 449 -23.20 38.22 3.59
N GLN A 450 -23.49 37.69 4.78
CA GLN A 450 -22.98 38.19 6.06
C GLN A 450 -21.67 37.51 6.51
N LEU A 451 -21.21 36.49 5.78
CA LEU A 451 -19.99 35.77 6.14
C LEU A 451 -18.74 36.62 5.85
N PRO A 452 -17.92 36.96 6.86
CA PRO A 452 -16.85 37.94 6.70
C PRO A 452 -15.68 37.41 5.84
N ASN A 453 -15.45 36.11 5.85
CA ASN A 453 -14.29 35.47 5.21
C ASN A 453 -14.62 34.68 3.94
N LEU A 454 -15.87 34.67 3.49
CA LEU A 454 -16.30 33.90 2.33
C LEU A 454 -15.64 34.45 1.05
N GLN A 455 -14.93 33.59 0.33
CA GLN A 455 -14.19 33.90 -0.88
C GLN A 455 -14.76 33.21 -2.12
N VAL A 456 -15.22 31.98 -1.97
CA VAL A 456 -15.72 31.13 -3.06
C VAL A 456 -17.07 30.52 -2.66
N LEU A 457 -18.09 30.76 -3.49
CA LEU A 457 -19.41 30.13 -3.35
C LEU A 457 -19.75 29.39 -4.64
N ARG A 458 -19.89 28.06 -4.57
CA ARG A 458 -20.36 27.22 -5.67
C ARG A 458 -21.68 26.57 -5.31
N VAL A 459 -22.68 26.76 -6.16
CA VAL A 459 -24.06 26.26 -6.01
C VAL A 459 -24.61 25.77 -7.35
N HIS A 460 -23.73 25.31 -8.23
CA HIS A 460 -24.13 24.88 -9.57
C HIS A 460 -24.98 23.60 -9.56
N SER A 461 -25.71 23.33 -10.63
CA SER A 461 -26.54 22.12 -10.78
C SER A 461 -27.52 21.94 -9.62
N ASN A 462 -28.35 22.95 -9.40
CA ASN A 462 -29.42 22.99 -8.40
C ASN A 462 -30.75 23.41 -9.07
N ALA A 463 -31.81 23.65 -8.29
CA ALA A 463 -33.10 24.13 -8.75
C ALA A 463 -33.39 25.58 -8.26
N ILE A 464 -32.33 26.38 -8.10
CA ILE A 464 -32.44 27.70 -7.48
C ILE A 464 -33.11 28.68 -8.44
N THR A 465 -34.11 29.41 -7.94
CA THR A 465 -34.91 30.35 -8.74
C THR A 465 -34.59 31.82 -8.45
N THR A 466 -34.10 32.11 -7.24
CA THR A 466 -33.84 33.48 -6.74
C THR A 466 -32.51 33.55 -6.03
N MET A 467 -31.77 34.64 -6.23
CA MET A 467 -30.51 34.91 -5.54
C MET A 467 -30.73 35.79 -4.31
N PRO A 468 -30.04 35.54 -3.18
CA PRO A 468 -30.01 36.44 -2.04
C PRO A 468 -29.14 37.67 -2.32
N ASP A 469 -29.32 38.71 -1.51
CA ASP A 469 -28.41 39.86 -1.47
C ASP A 469 -27.04 39.43 -0.94
N LEU A 470 -26.02 39.46 -1.81
CA LEU A 470 -24.61 39.21 -1.47
C LEU A 470 -23.77 40.49 -1.54
N SER A 471 -24.39 41.66 -1.67
CA SER A 471 -23.70 42.95 -1.81
C SER A 471 -22.79 43.29 -0.63
N GLN A 472 -23.14 42.79 0.56
CA GLN A 472 -22.41 42.98 1.82
C GLN A 472 -21.19 42.06 1.97
N SER A 473 -20.99 41.10 1.07
CA SER A 473 -19.85 40.18 1.18
C SER A 473 -18.54 40.90 0.90
N ALA A 474 -17.62 40.85 1.87
CA ALA A 474 -16.38 41.64 1.85
C ALA A 474 -15.25 41.02 1.00
N LEU A 475 -15.24 39.69 0.82
CA LEU A 475 -14.12 38.95 0.20
C LEU A 475 -14.53 37.99 -0.92
N LEU A 476 -15.83 37.88 -1.24
CA LEU A 476 -16.32 36.95 -2.27
C LEU A 476 -15.78 37.37 -3.64
N TYR A 477 -14.94 36.51 -4.24
CA TYR A 477 -14.33 36.77 -5.54
C TYR A 477 -14.78 35.78 -6.62
N SER A 478 -15.31 34.61 -6.26
CA SER A 478 -15.80 33.61 -7.22
C SER A 478 -17.19 33.12 -6.81
N LEU A 479 -18.13 33.23 -7.74
CA LEU A 479 -19.51 32.78 -7.62
C LEU A 479 -19.86 31.88 -8.81
N ASP A 480 -20.20 30.63 -8.54
CA ASP A 480 -20.65 29.67 -9.55
C ASP A 480 -22.09 29.27 -9.27
N ILE A 481 -23.01 29.80 -10.09
CA ILE A 481 -24.46 29.58 -9.99
C ILE A 481 -25.01 28.92 -11.27
N SER A 482 -24.14 28.24 -12.02
CA SER A 482 -24.49 27.58 -13.27
C SER A 482 -25.52 26.46 -13.11
N ASN A 483 -26.26 26.13 -14.17
CA ASN A 483 -27.22 25.04 -14.23
C ASN A 483 -28.27 25.10 -13.09
N ASN A 484 -28.96 26.22 -12.98
CA ASN A 484 -30.06 26.49 -12.04
C ASN A 484 -31.34 26.91 -12.81
N GLU A 485 -32.36 27.39 -12.10
CA GLU A 485 -33.65 27.80 -12.66
C GLU A 485 -33.91 29.32 -12.55
N PHE A 486 -32.85 30.14 -12.54
CA PHE A 486 -33.01 31.60 -12.48
C PHE A 486 -33.79 32.13 -13.68
N GLY A 487 -34.82 32.94 -13.45
CA GLY A 487 -35.56 33.65 -14.50
C GLY A 487 -35.07 35.08 -14.73
N TYR A 488 -34.61 35.72 -13.66
CA TYR A 488 -34.10 37.09 -13.65
C TYR A 488 -33.04 37.22 -12.55
N LEU A 489 -32.02 38.04 -12.79
CA LEU A 489 -30.97 38.32 -11.82
C LEU A 489 -30.79 39.83 -11.67
N ASP A 490 -31.14 40.36 -10.49
CA ASP A 490 -30.82 41.75 -10.13
C ASP A 490 -29.35 41.82 -9.69
N THR A 491 -28.49 42.24 -10.60
CA THR A 491 -27.05 42.32 -10.38
C THR A 491 -26.64 43.45 -9.43
N ASP A 492 -27.46 44.50 -9.30
CA ASP A 492 -27.18 45.63 -8.43
C ASP A 492 -27.39 45.26 -6.95
N LEU A 493 -28.36 44.37 -6.68
CA LEU A 493 -28.67 43.86 -5.33
C LEU A 493 -27.94 42.56 -4.98
N CYS A 494 -27.62 41.70 -5.94
CA CYS A 494 -27.14 40.34 -5.65
C CYS A 494 -25.62 40.15 -5.69
N MET A 495 -24.83 41.14 -6.14
CA MET A 495 -23.39 40.94 -6.43
C MET A 495 -22.47 41.60 -5.40
N ALA A 496 -21.50 40.83 -4.90
CA ALA A 496 -20.44 41.33 -4.02
C ALA A 496 -19.50 42.27 -4.77
N ARG A 497 -19.07 43.37 -4.13
CA ARG A 497 -18.17 44.38 -4.73
C ARG A 497 -16.79 43.82 -5.12
N THR A 498 -16.39 42.71 -4.51
CA THR A 498 -15.09 42.04 -4.75
C THR A 498 -15.14 40.94 -5.81
N LEU A 499 -16.31 40.68 -6.41
CA LEU A 499 -16.50 39.58 -7.34
C LEU A 499 -15.59 39.73 -8.57
N LYS A 500 -14.93 38.64 -8.97
CA LYS A 500 -14.05 38.55 -10.14
C LYS A 500 -14.50 37.51 -11.14
N HIS A 501 -15.13 36.44 -10.68
CA HIS A 501 -15.61 35.34 -11.51
C HIS A 501 -17.07 35.05 -11.21
N LEU A 502 -17.91 35.08 -12.23
CA LEU A 502 -19.34 34.75 -12.17
C LEU A 502 -19.67 33.75 -13.27
N ASP A 503 -20.09 32.55 -12.87
CA ASP A 503 -20.57 31.52 -13.80
C ASP A 503 -22.10 31.46 -13.74
N LEU A 504 -22.75 31.81 -14.85
CA LEU A 504 -24.21 31.80 -15.07
C LEU A 504 -24.62 30.72 -16.08
N THR A 505 -23.70 29.88 -16.54
CA THR A 505 -23.96 28.96 -17.66
C THR A 505 -25.13 28.03 -17.40
N CYS A 506 -25.81 27.58 -18.46
CA CYS A 506 -26.92 26.62 -18.37
C CYS A 506 -28.13 27.06 -17.52
N ASN A 507 -28.33 28.36 -17.30
CA ASN A 507 -29.57 28.92 -16.73
C ASN A 507 -30.59 29.26 -17.83
N TYR A 508 -31.32 28.27 -18.33
CA TYR A 508 -32.14 28.40 -19.55
C TYR A 508 -33.26 29.44 -19.49
N LYS A 509 -33.74 29.78 -18.28
CA LYS A 509 -34.79 30.78 -18.06
C LYS A 509 -34.25 32.20 -17.87
N LEU A 510 -32.95 32.35 -17.62
CA LEU A 510 -32.36 33.60 -17.16
C LEU A 510 -32.18 34.52 -18.34
N GLN A 511 -32.99 35.57 -18.48
CA GLN A 511 -32.77 36.56 -19.54
C GLN A 511 -31.64 37.51 -19.16
N VAL A 512 -30.48 37.33 -19.78
CA VAL A 512 -29.31 38.17 -19.58
C VAL A 512 -29.26 39.23 -20.66
N ASP A 513 -29.47 40.48 -20.26
CA ASP A 513 -29.09 41.63 -21.07
C ASP A 513 -27.64 41.99 -20.76
N THR A 514 -26.79 42.08 -21.79
CA THR A 514 -25.37 42.48 -21.68
C THR A 514 -25.19 43.87 -21.05
N SER A 515 -26.25 44.68 -20.97
CA SER A 515 -26.27 45.95 -20.25
C SER A 515 -26.62 45.81 -18.75
N ASN A 516 -27.34 44.76 -18.36
CA ASN A 516 -27.78 44.51 -16.98
C ASN A 516 -26.71 43.85 -16.10
N ILE A 517 -25.75 43.10 -16.67
CA ILE A 517 -24.67 42.47 -15.88
C ILE A 517 -23.50 43.44 -15.57
N ARG A 518 -23.58 44.68 -16.05
CA ARG A 518 -22.54 45.69 -15.82
C ARG A 518 -22.78 46.39 -14.48
N PRO A 519 -21.77 46.50 -13.60
CA PRO A 519 -21.89 47.37 -12.43
C PRO A 519 -22.13 48.81 -12.92
N LYS A 520 -23.32 49.36 -12.64
CA LYS A 520 -23.77 50.63 -13.21
C LYS A 520 -22.99 51.86 -12.70
N LYS A 521 -22.14 51.72 -11.67
CA LYS A 521 -21.18 52.72 -11.17
C LYS A 521 -20.10 52.10 -10.28
N GLU A 522 -18.85 52.53 -10.44
CA GLU A 522 -17.66 52.27 -9.58
C GLU A 522 -17.29 50.80 -9.24
N GLY A 523 -17.83 49.80 -9.94
CA GLY A 523 -17.50 48.39 -9.72
C GLY A 523 -16.30 47.88 -10.52
N ARG A 524 -15.51 46.96 -9.93
CA ARG A 524 -14.47 46.20 -10.66
C ARG A 524 -15.12 45.27 -11.70
N ALA A 525 -14.45 45.09 -12.84
CA ALA A 525 -14.94 44.22 -13.92
C ALA A 525 -14.94 42.74 -13.50
N VAL A 526 -16.05 42.05 -13.77
CA VAL A 526 -16.27 40.62 -13.46
C VAL A 526 -16.06 39.81 -14.75
N SER A 527 -15.34 38.69 -14.67
CA SER A 527 -15.32 37.68 -15.72
C SER A 527 -16.62 36.88 -15.64
N VAL A 528 -17.42 36.95 -16.71
CA VAL A 528 -18.75 36.35 -16.77
C VAL A 528 -18.73 35.24 -17.79
N VAL A 529 -19.27 34.08 -17.41
CA VAL A 529 -19.54 32.98 -18.32
C VAL A 529 -21.06 32.79 -18.33
N ASP A 530 -21.70 33.10 -19.45
CA ASP A 530 -23.13 32.88 -19.64
C ASP A 530 -23.36 32.09 -20.91
N VAL A 531 -24.11 31.00 -20.81
CA VAL A 531 -24.38 30.11 -21.95
C VAL A 531 -25.86 30.05 -22.30
N ALA A 532 -26.70 30.85 -21.65
CA ALA A 532 -28.12 30.78 -21.83
C ALA A 532 -28.74 32.18 -21.74
N SER A 533 -29.07 32.77 -22.91
CA SER A 533 -30.36 33.47 -23.13
C SER A 533 -30.44 34.51 -24.25
N GLU A 534 -29.50 34.62 -25.19
CA GLU A 534 -29.84 35.35 -26.43
C GLU A 534 -30.65 34.46 -27.36
N CYS A 535 -31.94 34.28 -27.04
CA CYS A 535 -32.92 33.83 -28.02
C CYS A 535 -33.27 34.99 -28.93
N ASN A 536 -32.86 34.91 -30.19
CA ASN A 536 -33.71 35.29 -31.32
C ASN A 536 -33.02 34.79 -32.60
N TYR A 537 -33.66 33.85 -33.28
CA TYR A 537 -33.38 33.22 -34.58
C TYR A 537 -33.03 31.73 -34.53
N ALA A 538 -33.96 30.95 -35.12
CA ALA A 538 -33.80 29.62 -35.71
C ALA A 538 -32.96 28.61 -34.91
N SER A 539 -33.61 27.64 -34.26
CA SER A 539 -33.06 26.32 -33.89
C SER A 539 -31.73 26.26 -33.11
N PHE A 540 -31.16 27.37 -32.65
CA PHE A 540 -29.90 27.44 -31.91
C PHE A 540 -29.99 28.39 -30.69
N HIS A 541 -29.30 28.04 -29.61
CA HIS A 541 -29.01 28.86 -28.45
C HIS A 541 -27.60 29.44 -28.54
N PHE A 542 -27.43 30.67 -28.03
CA PHE A 542 -26.16 31.38 -28.00
C PHE A 542 -25.73 31.69 -26.58
N GLY A 543 -24.41 31.58 -26.34
CA GLY A 543 -23.73 31.92 -25.10
C GLY A 543 -22.49 32.79 -25.33
N PHE A 544 -22.02 33.49 -24.32
CA PHE A 544 -20.77 34.25 -24.32
C PHE A 544 -19.94 34.00 -23.05
N SER A 545 -18.62 33.98 -23.20
CA SER A 545 -17.66 33.98 -22.09
C SER A 545 -16.73 35.15 -22.26
N GLU A 546 -16.57 35.95 -21.21
CA GLU A 546 -15.78 37.19 -21.23
C GLU A 546 -14.73 37.21 -20.12
N THR A 547 -13.53 37.70 -20.48
CA THR A 547 -12.43 37.97 -19.53
C THR A 547 -12.58 39.35 -18.85
N ALA A 548 -12.19 39.46 -17.59
CA ALA A 548 -12.29 40.71 -16.83
C ALA A 548 -11.37 41.82 -17.38
N GLY A 549 -11.87 43.06 -17.47
CA GLY A 549 -11.07 44.25 -17.83
C GLY A 549 -11.82 45.27 -18.69
N GLN A 550 -11.28 46.47 -18.90
CA GLN A 550 -11.87 47.49 -19.79
C GLN A 550 -11.17 47.62 -21.16
N ARG A 551 -9.96 47.07 -21.32
CA ARG A 551 -9.20 47.03 -22.57
C ARG A 551 -8.63 45.61 -22.74
N ASN A 552 -8.62 45.09 -23.97
CA ASN A 552 -8.12 43.74 -24.32
C ASN A 552 -8.95 42.54 -23.81
N LYS A 553 -10.28 42.62 -23.90
CA LYS A 553 -11.16 41.48 -23.61
C LYS A 553 -10.99 40.39 -24.67
N LEU A 554 -10.88 39.15 -24.23
CA LEU A 554 -11.23 37.96 -25.00
C LEU A 554 -12.71 37.66 -24.77
N CYS A 555 -13.47 37.57 -25.86
CA CYS A 555 -14.87 37.20 -25.86
C CYS A 555 -15.03 35.94 -26.70
N ILE A 556 -15.47 34.85 -26.07
CA ILE A 556 -15.75 33.59 -26.75
C ILE A 556 -17.26 33.44 -26.88
N ARG A 557 -17.75 33.28 -28.11
CA ARG A 557 -19.16 32.97 -28.34
C ARG A 557 -19.36 31.48 -28.59
N GLN A 558 -20.28 30.86 -27.85
CA GLN A 558 -20.66 29.46 -27.99
C GLN A 558 -22.03 29.35 -28.69
N ILE A 559 -22.15 28.38 -29.60
CA ILE A 559 -23.39 28.09 -30.36
C ILE A 559 -23.82 26.67 -29.99
N ARG A 560 -25.13 26.45 -29.75
CA ARG A 560 -25.68 25.12 -29.47
C ARG A 560 -27.02 24.92 -30.18
N PRO A 561 -27.32 23.77 -30.80
CA PRO A 561 -28.64 23.50 -31.35
C PRO A 561 -29.72 23.38 -30.26
N CYS A 562 -30.97 23.73 -30.57
CA CYS A 562 -32.14 23.63 -29.68
C CYS A 562 -32.68 22.20 -29.55
N SER A 563 -32.31 21.28 -30.45
CA SER A 563 -32.71 19.87 -30.38
C SER A 563 -31.75 19.06 -29.50
N ARG A 564 -32.22 17.96 -28.90
CA ARG A 564 -31.40 17.01 -28.09
C ARG A 564 -30.34 16.23 -28.90
N ALA A 565 -30.02 16.69 -30.12
CA ALA A 565 -29.00 16.10 -31.00
C ALA A 565 -27.58 16.41 -30.49
N PRO A 566 -26.53 15.66 -30.91
CA PRO A 566 -25.15 15.92 -30.50
C PRO A 566 -24.76 17.38 -30.74
N ALA A 567 -24.28 18.05 -29.69
CA ALA A 567 -23.99 19.46 -29.70
C ALA A 567 -22.84 19.77 -30.68
N ILE A 568 -23.09 20.65 -31.65
CA ILE A 568 -22.05 21.25 -32.48
C ILE A 568 -21.55 22.49 -31.73
N PHE A 569 -20.27 22.50 -31.36
CA PHE A 569 -19.63 23.61 -30.65
C PHE A 569 -18.90 24.50 -31.67
N GLY A 570 -19.42 25.70 -31.90
CA GLY A 570 -18.65 26.77 -32.56
C GLY A 570 -18.08 27.70 -31.51
N ILE A 571 -16.76 27.90 -31.51
CA ILE A 571 -16.06 28.88 -30.69
C ILE A 571 -15.65 30.02 -31.62
N VAL A 572 -16.18 31.22 -31.39
CA VAL A 572 -15.71 32.42 -32.10
C VAL A 572 -14.99 33.31 -31.11
N ASP A 573 -13.68 33.46 -31.31
CA ASP A 573 -12.83 34.39 -30.57
C ASP A 573 -12.98 35.80 -31.15
N GLY A 574 -13.60 36.68 -30.37
CA GLY A 574 -13.61 38.11 -30.59
C GLY A 574 -12.44 38.74 -29.85
N GLY A 575 -11.55 39.38 -30.60
CA GLY A 575 -10.42 40.13 -30.05
C GLY A 575 -10.81 41.34 -29.18
N LYS A 576 -9.85 42.23 -28.99
CA LYS A 576 -9.88 43.33 -28.01
C LYS A 576 -11.08 44.29 -28.23
N ASN A 577 -11.98 44.42 -27.24
CA ASN A 577 -13.00 45.48 -27.00
C ASN A 577 -14.49 45.11 -27.26
N ASP A 578 -15.40 45.81 -26.56
CA ASP A 578 -16.87 45.62 -26.59
C ASP A 578 -17.51 45.68 -27.99
N GLN A 579 -16.92 46.44 -28.91
CA GLN A 579 -17.42 46.56 -30.29
C GLN A 579 -17.29 45.24 -31.07
N ILE A 580 -16.29 44.42 -30.77
CA ILE A 580 -16.06 43.14 -31.46
C ILE A 580 -17.11 42.11 -31.04
N ALA A 581 -17.57 42.11 -29.78
CA ALA A 581 -18.65 41.24 -29.34
C ALA A 581 -19.94 41.49 -30.16
N ALA A 582 -20.33 42.76 -30.35
CA ALA A 582 -21.46 43.15 -31.19
C ALA A 582 -21.26 42.78 -32.68
N LEU A 583 -20.05 42.95 -33.21
CA LEU A 583 -19.71 42.60 -34.60
C LEU A 583 -19.70 41.09 -34.84
N THR A 584 -19.22 40.32 -33.86
CA THR A 584 -19.31 38.85 -33.83
C THR A 584 -20.76 38.41 -33.78
N VAL A 585 -21.62 39.10 -33.02
CA VAL A 585 -23.07 38.82 -33.00
C VAL A 585 -23.71 39.00 -34.37
N GLU A 586 -23.46 40.14 -35.02
CA GLU A 586 -24.02 40.46 -36.32
C GLU A 586 -23.55 39.49 -37.41
N LYS A 587 -22.22 39.26 -37.50
CA LYS A 587 -21.63 38.39 -38.53
C LYS A 587 -21.96 36.92 -38.35
N LEU A 588 -22.00 36.43 -37.10
CA LEU A 588 -22.37 35.05 -36.81
C LEU A 588 -23.83 34.78 -37.15
N THR A 589 -24.72 35.72 -36.81
CA THR A 589 -26.15 35.63 -37.17
C THR A 589 -26.33 35.57 -38.69
N ALA A 590 -25.65 36.45 -39.43
CA ALA A 590 -25.68 36.45 -40.90
C ALA A 590 -25.11 35.15 -41.51
N PHE A 591 -24.05 34.60 -40.91
CA PHE A 591 -23.42 33.36 -41.35
C PHE A 591 -24.33 32.13 -41.15
N LEU A 592 -24.93 31.99 -39.96
CA LEU A 592 -25.85 30.89 -39.65
C LEU A 592 -27.12 30.97 -40.48
N GLN A 593 -27.67 32.16 -40.74
CA GLN A 593 -28.79 32.34 -41.67
C GLN A 593 -28.48 31.81 -43.07
N LYS A 594 -27.23 31.97 -43.53
CA LYS A 594 -26.79 31.47 -44.84
C LYS A 594 -26.64 29.95 -44.87
N GLN A 595 -26.18 29.34 -43.77
CA GLN A 595 -25.98 27.89 -43.63
C GLN A 595 -27.31 27.13 -43.43
N VAL A 596 -28.23 27.65 -42.61
CA VAL A 596 -29.56 27.06 -42.41
C VAL A 596 -30.36 27.01 -43.72
N ASN A 597 -30.19 28.00 -44.60
CA ASN A 597 -30.80 28.01 -45.93
C ASN A 597 -30.14 27.03 -46.93
N GLN A 598 -28.99 26.44 -46.60
CA GLN A 598 -28.21 25.58 -47.52
C GLN A 598 -28.14 24.09 -47.10
N ASN A 599 -28.75 23.67 -45.98
CA ASN A 599 -28.82 22.26 -45.55
C ASN A 599 -27.47 21.50 -45.46
N PHE A 600 -26.35 22.19 -45.21
CA PHE A 600 -25.06 21.55 -44.96
C PHE A 600 -24.58 21.87 -43.54
N PHE A 601 -24.25 20.84 -42.76
CA PHE A 601 -23.58 20.98 -41.47
C PHE A 601 -22.26 20.21 -41.49
N TYR A 602 -21.18 20.90 -41.84
CA TYR A 602 -19.81 20.46 -41.54
C TYR A 602 -18.97 21.68 -41.18
N PHE A 603 -18.39 21.71 -39.98
CA PHE A 603 -17.37 22.67 -39.56
C PHE A 603 -16.27 21.96 -38.77
N PHE A 604 -15.01 22.32 -39.07
CA PHE A 604 -13.80 21.98 -38.32
C PHE A 604 -13.60 22.92 -37.14
#